data_AF-A0A922ZXC9-F1
#
_entry.id   AF-A0A922ZXC9-F1
#
_cell.length_a   1.000
_cell.length_b   1.000
_cell.length_c   1.000
_cell.angle_alpha   90.00
_cell.angle_beta   90.00
_cell.angle_gamma   90.00
#
_symmetry.space_group_name_H-M   'P 1'
#
loop_
_entity.id
_entity.type
_entity.pdbx_description
1 polymer ?
#
loop_
_entity_poly.entity_id
_entity_poly.type
_entity_poly.pdbx_seq_one_letter_code
_entity_poly.pdbx_strand_id
1 'polypeptide(L)'
;MDISKREEAVAYLVQRATYPMWSKTGAWFRDADGGRVEEPQGLAIVQALDLVTKEACTAVRKEVLSRVNAERTYVPIKDWAIEERPREQLAKRGADTMSNARLLAILFRTGSHGKSAEELGRDVFNRFGGWGQLDQASVEDLCDVRGVGLAKAVELKAAIEIGKRLQQGPASTMKRVTSAEDAIDYVCDRFTPQLRDAGKEFFYVVLLDIRNKVIKDAEVSRGSISASVVDPADIVREACVHHASRVVLVHNHPSGECDPSKEDIDTTNKITQALKYVGIRVLDHIIVGRARQDYFSFARAGMV
;
A
#
# COMPACT_ATOMS: atom_id res chain seq x y z
N MET A 1 52.08 13.56 1.78
CA MET A 1 50.62 13.78 1.76
C MET A 1 50.31 14.78 2.86
N ASP A 2 49.69 15.91 2.53
CA ASP A 2 49.34 16.93 3.52
C ASP A 2 48.25 16.37 4.43
N ILE A 3 48.59 16.13 5.70
CA ILE A 3 47.71 15.47 6.68
C ILE A 3 46.43 16.30 6.88
N SER A 4 46.52 17.64 6.77
CA SER A 4 45.35 18.53 6.88
C SER A 4 44.35 18.29 5.74
N LYS A 5 44.84 18.21 4.50
CA LYS A 5 43.98 18.02 3.32
C LYS A 5 43.31 16.65 3.29
N ARG A 6 43.99 15.62 3.76
CA ARG A 6 43.41 14.27 3.89
C ARG A 6 42.25 14.29 4.89
N GLU A 7 42.47 14.88 6.05
CA GLU A 7 41.47 14.91 7.12
C GLU A 7 40.25 15.76 6.70
N GLU A 8 40.45 16.91 6.06
CA GLU A 8 39.38 17.72 5.48
C GLU A 8 38.55 16.94 4.46
N ALA A 9 39.20 16.19 3.55
CA ALA A 9 38.52 15.38 2.56
C ALA A 9 37.72 14.22 3.18
N VAL A 10 38.26 13.56 4.23
CA VAL A 10 37.51 12.53 4.97
C VAL A 10 36.32 13.15 5.70
N ALA A 11 36.51 14.27 6.40
CA ALA A 11 35.44 14.97 7.11
C ALA A 11 34.31 15.40 6.16
N TYR A 12 34.65 15.89 4.97
CA TYR A 12 33.68 16.22 3.92
C TYR A 12 32.85 15.00 3.49
N LEU A 13 33.51 13.86 3.24
CA LEU A 13 32.83 12.62 2.88
C LEU A 13 31.94 12.08 4.02
N VAL A 14 32.39 12.21 5.28
CA VAL A 14 31.60 11.83 6.46
C VAL A 14 30.35 12.69 6.58
N GLN A 15 30.50 14.03 6.49
CA GLN A 15 29.39 14.98 6.60
C GLN A 15 28.31 14.74 5.53
N ARG A 16 28.71 14.39 4.30
CA ARG A 16 27.79 14.11 3.19
C ARG A 16 27.32 12.65 3.13
N ALA A 17 27.89 11.78 3.96
CA ALA A 17 27.71 10.33 3.89
C ALA A 17 27.96 9.77 2.48
N THR A 18 29.04 10.26 1.87
CA THR A 18 29.47 9.86 0.52
C THR A 18 30.64 8.90 0.61
N TYR A 19 30.60 7.83 -0.18
CA TYR A 19 31.55 6.73 -0.15
C TYR A 19 32.32 6.61 -1.47
N PRO A 20 33.66 6.61 -1.45
CA PRO A 20 34.44 6.37 -2.65
C PRO A 20 34.32 4.90 -3.08
N MET A 21 34.14 4.71 -4.37
CA MET A 21 33.99 3.45 -5.07
C MET A 21 34.98 3.40 -6.23
N TRP A 22 35.26 2.20 -6.73
CA TRP A 22 36.20 2.00 -7.85
C TRP A 22 35.47 1.42 -9.06
N SER A 23 35.85 1.87 -10.25
CA SER A 23 35.39 1.36 -11.54
C SER A 23 36.57 1.17 -12.49
N LYS A 24 36.33 0.63 -13.69
CA LYS A 24 37.37 0.51 -14.72
C LYS A 24 37.95 1.86 -15.16
N THR A 25 37.20 2.95 -14.99
CA THR A 25 37.60 4.31 -15.38
C THR A 25 38.09 5.15 -14.20
N GLY A 26 38.27 4.55 -13.03
CA GLY A 26 38.77 5.24 -11.82
C GLY A 26 37.73 5.35 -10.70
N ALA A 27 38.04 6.23 -9.73
CA ALA A 27 37.22 6.47 -8.56
C ALA A 27 35.91 7.20 -8.91
N TRP A 28 34.84 6.83 -8.23
CA TRP A 28 33.53 7.50 -8.29
C TRP A 28 32.90 7.48 -6.90
N PHE A 29 31.83 8.24 -6.69
CA PHE A 29 31.25 8.43 -5.37
C PHE A 29 29.82 7.90 -5.30
N ARG A 30 29.51 7.22 -4.20
CA ARG A 30 28.20 6.65 -3.92
C ARG A 30 27.62 7.31 -2.69
N ASP A 31 26.36 7.73 -2.73
CA ASP A 31 25.68 8.22 -1.55
C ASP A 31 25.30 7.07 -0.59
N ALA A 32 24.67 7.44 0.52
CA ALA A 32 24.23 6.48 1.53
C ALA A 32 22.99 5.66 1.13
N ASP A 33 22.24 6.12 0.13
CA ASP A 33 21.07 5.43 -0.43
C ASP A 33 21.46 4.45 -1.55
N GLY A 34 22.74 4.41 -1.93
CA GLY A 34 23.33 3.48 -2.88
C GLY A 34 23.44 4.03 -4.31
N GLY A 35 23.02 5.28 -4.54
CA GLY A 35 23.09 5.97 -5.81
C GLY A 35 24.48 6.48 -6.14
N ARG A 36 24.81 6.55 -7.43
CA ARG A 36 26.03 7.23 -7.91
C ARG A 36 25.78 8.73 -7.87
N VAL A 37 26.69 9.46 -7.24
CA VAL A 37 26.63 10.92 -7.09
C VAL A 37 27.85 11.59 -7.70
N GLU A 38 27.64 12.79 -8.23
CA GLU A 38 28.73 13.70 -8.56
C GLU A 38 29.11 14.48 -7.31
N GLU A 39 30.41 14.48 -6.99
CA GLU A 39 30.93 15.29 -5.89
C GLU A 39 31.54 16.57 -6.46
N PRO A 40 31.05 17.76 -6.06
CA PRO A 40 31.57 19.04 -6.55
C PRO A 40 33.08 19.21 -6.37
N GLN A 41 33.64 18.56 -5.35
CA GLN A 41 35.07 18.56 -5.03
C GLN A 41 35.77 17.24 -5.39
N GLY A 42 35.14 16.40 -6.22
CA GLY A 42 35.55 15.01 -6.46
C GLY A 42 37.01 14.85 -6.90
N LEU A 43 37.50 15.70 -7.81
CA LEU A 43 38.90 15.65 -8.25
C LEU A 43 39.88 15.97 -7.11
N ALA A 44 39.57 17.00 -6.30
CA ALA A 44 40.38 17.38 -5.16
C ALA A 44 40.39 16.28 -4.09
N ILE A 45 39.25 15.65 -3.84
CA ILE A 45 39.12 14.52 -2.91
C ILE A 45 39.94 13.31 -3.40
N VAL A 46 39.85 12.96 -4.68
CA VAL A 46 40.63 11.85 -5.27
C VAL A 46 42.13 12.07 -5.12
N GLN A 47 42.60 13.31 -5.34
CA GLN A 47 44.01 13.67 -5.17
C GLN A 47 44.43 13.69 -3.69
N ALA A 48 43.61 14.25 -2.80
CA ALA A 48 43.92 14.36 -1.38
C ALA A 48 43.96 13.00 -0.66
N LEU A 49 43.15 12.05 -1.13
CA LEU A 49 43.00 10.71 -0.54
C LEU A 49 43.71 9.60 -1.33
N ASP A 50 44.44 9.95 -2.40
CA ASP A 50 45.15 9.02 -3.29
C ASP A 50 44.26 7.85 -3.78
N LEU A 51 43.06 8.20 -4.26
CA LEU A 51 42.05 7.22 -4.70
C LEU A 51 42.34 6.69 -6.11
N VAL A 52 43.52 6.08 -6.30
CA VAL A 52 44.02 5.56 -7.59
C VAL A 52 43.91 4.05 -7.72
N THR A 53 43.42 3.36 -6.69
CA THR A 53 43.20 1.90 -6.70
C THR A 53 41.90 1.50 -6.01
N LYS A 54 41.44 0.28 -6.28
CA LYS A 54 40.29 -0.33 -5.59
C LYS A 54 40.54 -0.46 -4.09
N GLU A 55 41.78 -0.78 -3.72
CA GLU A 55 42.23 -0.97 -2.35
C GLU A 55 42.20 0.36 -1.58
N ALA A 56 42.69 1.44 -2.20
CA ALA A 56 42.63 2.80 -1.64
C ALA A 56 41.18 3.25 -1.40
N CYS A 57 40.30 3.12 -2.42
CA CYS A 57 38.87 3.43 -2.25
C CYS A 57 38.24 2.57 -1.13
N THR A 58 38.59 1.29 -1.04
CA THR A 58 38.05 0.39 -0.01
C THR A 58 38.48 0.79 1.40
N ALA A 59 39.74 1.19 1.59
CA ALA A 59 40.27 1.63 2.88
C ALA A 59 39.59 2.92 3.34
N VAL A 60 39.56 3.94 2.48
CA VAL A 60 38.90 5.22 2.78
C VAL A 60 37.40 5.02 3.03
N ARG A 61 36.73 4.21 2.21
CA ARG A 61 35.31 3.89 2.42
C ARG A 61 35.05 3.26 3.79
N LYS A 62 35.93 2.36 4.27
CA LYS A 62 35.79 1.76 5.62
C LYS A 62 35.97 2.81 6.71
N GLU A 63 36.92 3.73 6.56
CA GLU A 63 37.15 4.82 7.51
C GLU A 63 35.96 5.77 7.57
N VAL A 64 35.48 6.26 6.42
CA VAL A 64 34.29 7.12 6.32
C VAL A 64 33.09 6.41 6.95
N LEU A 65 32.85 5.14 6.61
CA LEU A 65 31.76 4.36 7.19
C LEU A 65 31.87 4.23 8.72
N SER A 66 33.07 4.04 9.25
CA SER A 66 33.28 3.96 10.70
C SER A 66 32.97 5.27 11.41
N ARG A 67 33.41 6.40 10.86
CA ARG A 67 33.18 7.74 11.44
C ARG A 67 31.71 8.14 11.36
N VAL A 68 31.09 7.92 10.21
CA VAL A 68 29.64 8.06 10.00
C VAL A 68 28.86 7.23 11.04
N ASN A 69 29.28 6.00 11.29
CA ASN A 69 28.61 5.15 12.28
C ASN A 69 28.77 5.67 13.72
N ALA A 70 29.88 6.34 14.03
CA ALA A 70 30.14 6.93 15.34
C ALA A 70 29.28 8.19 15.59
N GLU A 71 28.86 8.89 14.54
CA GLU A 71 27.97 10.05 14.62
C GLU A 71 26.47 9.68 14.67
N ARG A 72 26.12 8.38 14.68
CA ARG A 72 24.73 7.94 14.76
C ARG A 72 24.10 8.34 16.08
N THR A 73 22.94 8.99 16.00
CA THR A 73 22.12 9.34 17.17
C THR A 73 21.21 8.19 17.65
N TYR A 74 21.24 7.04 16.98
CA TYR A 74 20.39 5.89 17.29
C TYR A 74 21.21 4.61 17.50
N VAL A 75 20.72 3.73 18.36
CA VAL A 75 21.30 2.40 18.56
C VAL A 75 20.78 1.46 17.46
N PRO A 76 21.65 0.77 16.70
CA PRO A 76 21.21 -0.22 15.72
C PRO A 76 20.36 -1.31 16.37
N ILE A 77 19.29 -1.75 15.71
CA ILE A 77 18.36 -2.76 16.24
C ILE A 77 19.09 -4.06 16.65
N LYS A 78 20.14 -4.45 15.92
CA LYS A 78 20.95 -5.64 16.25
C LYS A 78 21.69 -5.54 17.60
N ASP A 79 21.83 -4.33 18.13
CA ASP A 79 22.51 -4.03 19.39
C ASP A 79 21.51 -3.78 20.53
N TRP A 80 20.19 -3.83 20.25
CA TRP A 80 19.14 -3.78 21.27
C TRP A 80 19.09 -5.08 22.07
N ALA A 81 18.49 -5.03 23.27
CA ALA A 81 18.11 -6.21 24.03
C ALA A 81 17.29 -7.15 23.14
N ILE A 82 17.58 -8.45 23.21
CA ILE A 82 17.01 -9.44 22.28
C ILE A 82 15.48 -9.40 22.31
N GLU A 83 14.88 -9.25 23.49
CA GLU A 83 13.42 -9.13 23.66
C GLU A 83 12.79 -7.84 23.10
N GLU A 84 13.58 -6.81 22.80
CA GLU A 84 13.10 -5.54 22.25
C GLU A 84 13.21 -5.49 20.72
N ARG A 85 13.96 -6.40 20.12
CA ARG A 85 14.13 -6.45 18.67
C ARG A 85 12.80 -6.81 18.00
N PRO A 86 12.38 -6.11 16.93
CA PRO A 86 11.05 -6.30 16.35
C PRO A 86 10.72 -7.74 15.94
N ARG A 87 11.65 -8.49 15.35
CA ARG A 87 11.39 -9.87 14.89
C ARG A 87 11.20 -10.83 16.06
N GLU A 88 12.06 -10.71 17.06
CA GLU A 88 12.05 -11.50 18.28
C GLU A 88 10.82 -11.17 19.14
N GLN A 89 10.46 -9.89 19.22
CA GLN A 89 9.23 -9.44 19.86
C GLN A 89 7.99 -10.00 19.16
N LEU A 90 7.90 -9.94 17.83
CA LEU A 90 6.80 -10.53 17.06
C LEU A 90 6.69 -12.02 17.32
N ALA A 91 7.82 -12.75 17.28
CA ALA A 91 7.85 -14.20 17.49
C ALA A 91 7.44 -14.61 18.92
N LYS A 92 7.78 -13.79 19.93
CA LYS A 92 7.52 -14.13 21.34
C LYS A 92 6.19 -13.62 21.87
N ARG A 93 5.74 -12.44 21.44
CA ARG A 93 4.59 -11.71 22.01
C ARG A 93 3.45 -11.48 21.02
N GLY A 94 3.63 -11.82 19.75
CA GLY A 94 2.63 -11.55 18.71
C GLY A 94 2.56 -10.07 18.30
N ALA A 95 1.74 -9.79 17.29
CA ALA A 95 1.64 -8.46 16.68
C ALA A 95 0.86 -7.44 17.52
N ASP A 96 0.02 -7.89 18.44
CA ASP A 96 -0.92 -7.02 19.20
C ASP A 96 -0.21 -5.96 20.04
N THR A 97 1.03 -6.22 20.43
CA THR A 97 1.85 -5.30 21.25
C THR A 97 2.78 -4.42 20.42
N MET A 98 2.77 -4.56 19.10
CA MET A 98 3.70 -3.89 18.20
C MET A 98 3.11 -2.58 17.66
N SER A 99 3.95 -1.55 17.60
CA SER A 99 3.60 -0.34 16.86
C SER A 99 3.63 -0.62 15.35
N ASN A 100 2.84 0.13 14.59
CA ASN A 100 2.87 0.06 13.12
C ASN A 100 4.29 0.29 12.56
N ALA A 101 5.06 1.18 13.18
CA ALA A 101 6.45 1.44 12.83
C ALA A 101 7.35 0.20 12.99
N ARG A 102 7.13 -0.64 14.02
CA ARG A 102 7.86 -1.89 14.20
C ARG A 102 7.45 -2.97 13.20
N LEU A 103 6.17 -3.04 12.83
CA LEU A 103 5.73 -3.94 11.76
C LEU A 103 6.42 -3.58 10.44
N LEU A 104 6.50 -2.28 10.11
CA LEU A 104 7.28 -1.81 8.96
C LEU A 104 8.78 -2.10 9.10
N ALA A 105 9.35 -1.97 10.31
CA ALA A 105 10.76 -2.25 10.55
C ALA A 105 11.14 -3.70 10.18
N ILE A 106 10.25 -4.65 10.46
CA ILE A 106 10.42 -6.06 10.08
C ILE A 106 10.46 -6.20 8.56
N LEU A 107 9.49 -5.59 7.85
CA LEU A 107 9.37 -5.64 6.40
C LEU A 107 10.58 -4.97 5.71
N PHE A 108 10.98 -3.79 6.17
CA PHE A 108 12.11 -3.06 5.58
C PHE A 108 13.46 -3.72 5.85
N ARG A 109 13.56 -4.56 6.90
CA ARG A 109 14.74 -5.33 7.34
C ARG A 109 15.95 -4.49 7.77
N THR A 110 16.14 -3.33 7.16
CA THR A 110 17.25 -2.41 7.32
C THR A 110 16.71 -0.98 7.34
N GLY A 111 17.35 -0.13 8.14
CA GLY A 111 17.03 1.29 8.20
C GLY A 111 17.57 2.05 6.99
N SER A 112 17.83 3.33 7.20
CA SER A 112 18.51 4.19 6.23
C SER A 112 19.65 4.92 6.93
N HIS A 113 20.36 5.77 6.21
CA HIS A 113 21.48 6.50 6.80
C HIS A 113 21.02 7.35 8.00
N GLY A 114 21.60 7.10 9.18
CA GLY A 114 21.24 7.84 10.39
C GLY A 114 19.91 7.45 11.02
N LYS A 115 19.21 6.42 10.51
CA LYS A 115 17.94 5.95 11.07
C LYS A 115 17.85 4.42 11.11
N SER A 116 17.35 3.88 12.22
CA SER A 116 16.94 2.48 12.32
C SER A 116 15.74 2.15 11.41
N ALA A 117 15.47 0.86 11.22
CA ALA A 117 14.28 0.44 10.46
C ALA A 117 12.97 0.86 11.14
N GLU A 118 12.94 0.96 12.48
CA GLU A 118 11.79 1.45 13.23
C GLU A 118 11.60 2.97 13.06
N GLU A 119 12.68 3.74 13.11
CA GLU A 119 12.61 5.19 12.85
C GLU A 119 12.18 5.49 11.42
N LEU A 120 12.68 4.72 10.44
CA LEU A 120 12.23 4.81 9.05
C LEU A 120 10.73 4.48 8.93
N GLY A 121 10.27 3.43 9.62
CA GLY A 121 8.84 3.10 9.69
C GLY A 121 8.01 4.24 10.29
N ARG A 122 8.54 4.92 11.32
CA ARG A 122 7.88 6.09 11.92
C ARG A 122 7.84 7.29 10.98
N ASP A 123 8.89 7.56 10.20
CA ASP A 123 8.87 8.62 9.18
C ASP A 123 7.79 8.35 8.12
N VAL A 124 7.65 7.10 7.69
CA VAL A 124 6.61 6.69 6.74
C VAL A 124 5.22 6.98 7.31
N PHE A 125 4.94 6.59 8.55
CA PHE A 125 3.66 6.93 9.18
C PHE A 125 3.48 8.42 9.46
N ASN A 126 4.54 9.16 9.76
CA ASN A 126 4.45 10.62 9.92
C ASN A 126 4.10 11.32 8.60
N ARG A 127 4.56 10.79 7.45
CA ARG A 127 4.26 11.36 6.12
C ARG A 127 2.84 11.00 5.65
N PHE A 128 2.43 9.74 5.80
CA PHE A 128 1.17 9.26 5.21
C PHE A 128 0.02 9.16 6.21
N GLY A 129 0.28 9.17 7.51
CA GLY A 129 -0.73 9.16 8.57
C GLY A 129 -1.24 7.77 8.98
N GLY A 130 -1.41 6.83 8.04
CA GLY A 130 -1.97 5.52 8.35
C GLY A 130 -1.92 4.49 7.23
N TRP A 131 -2.40 3.27 7.53
CA TRP A 131 -2.39 2.15 6.58
C TRP A 131 -3.26 2.40 5.34
N GLY A 132 -4.40 3.08 5.48
CA GLY A 132 -5.27 3.41 4.35
C GLY A 132 -4.58 4.34 3.35
N GLN A 133 -3.92 5.38 3.84
CA GLN A 133 -3.16 6.31 3.00
C GLN A 133 -1.93 5.64 2.37
N LEU A 134 -1.28 4.69 3.06
CA LEU A 134 -0.21 3.88 2.47
C LEU A 134 -0.70 2.93 1.36
N ASP A 135 -1.93 2.40 1.46
CA ASP A 135 -2.54 1.64 0.36
C ASP A 135 -2.84 2.52 -0.86
N GLN A 136 -3.22 3.78 -0.64
CA GLN A 136 -3.47 4.73 -1.72
C GLN A 136 -2.18 5.28 -2.37
N ALA A 137 -1.10 5.41 -1.61
CA ALA A 137 0.17 5.95 -2.09
C ALA A 137 0.73 5.14 -3.28
N SER A 138 1.22 5.85 -4.30
CA SER A 138 1.93 5.24 -5.42
C SER A 138 3.30 4.71 -4.98
N VAL A 139 3.93 3.87 -5.82
CA VAL A 139 5.29 3.40 -5.54
C VAL A 139 6.27 4.58 -5.56
N GLU A 140 6.02 5.55 -6.43
CA GLU A 140 6.76 6.80 -6.56
C GLU A 140 6.66 7.64 -5.29
N ASP A 141 5.45 7.86 -4.76
CA ASP A 141 5.24 8.60 -3.51
C ASP A 141 5.98 7.96 -2.33
N LEU A 142 5.98 6.62 -2.27
CA LEU A 142 6.73 5.89 -1.25
C LEU A 142 8.24 6.04 -1.44
N CYS A 143 8.72 6.06 -2.69
CA CYS A 143 10.14 6.23 -3.00
C CYS A 143 10.68 7.64 -2.65
N ASP A 144 9.81 8.64 -2.57
CA ASP A 144 10.18 9.98 -2.11
C ASP A 144 10.53 10.03 -0.61
N VAL A 145 10.24 8.98 0.17
CA VAL A 145 10.66 8.92 1.57
C VAL A 145 12.13 8.50 1.60
N ARG A 146 13.01 9.41 2.07
CA ARG A 146 14.45 9.12 2.19
C ARG A 146 14.68 7.81 2.95
N GLY A 147 15.32 6.84 2.29
CA GLY A 147 15.58 5.52 2.84
C GLY A 147 14.58 4.42 2.46
N VAL A 148 13.49 4.77 1.78
CA VAL A 148 12.54 3.84 1.15
C VAL A 148 12.83 3.83 -0.35
N GLY A 149 13.72 2.95 -0.78
CA GLY A 149 13.92 2.71 -2.22
C GLY A 149 12.83 1.81 -2.82
N LEU A 150 12.89 1.63 -4.14
CA LEU A 150 11.95 0.79 -4.91
C LEU A 150 11.67 -0.58 -4.27
N ALA A 151 12.71 -1.26 -3.78
CA ALA A 151 12.55 -2.57 -3.13
C ALA A 151 11.64 -2.52 -1.89
N LYS A 152 11.87 -1.56 -0.99
CA LYS A 152 11.06 -1.39 0.23
C LYS A 152 9.64 -0.93 -0.09
N ALA A 153 9.49 -0.06 -1.08
CA ALA A 153 8.18 0.41 -1.55
C ALA A 153 7.34 -0.76 -2.10
N VAL A 154 7.89 -1.56 -3.01
CA VAL A 154 7.21 -2.73 -3.59
C VAL A 154 6.92 -3.80 -2.54
N GLU A 155 7.85 -4.06 -1.61
CA GLU A 155 7.62 -4.98 -0.49
C GLU A 155 6.43 -4.56 0.37
N LEU A 156 6.30 -3.26 0.68
CA LEU A 156 5.17 -2.72 1.42
C LEU A 156 3.85 -2.86 0.64
N LYS A 157 3.83 -2.50 -0.64
CA LYS A 157 2.63 -2.65 -1.49
C LYS A 157 2.20 -4.12 -1.59
N ALA A 158 3.15 -5.03 -1.75
CA ALA A 158 2.88 -6.46 -1.78
C ALA A 158 2.30 -6.96 -0.44
N ALA A 159 2.85 -6.53 0.69
CA ALA A 159 2.35 -6.89 2.02
C ALA A 159 0.90 -6.40 2.25
N ILE A 160 0.58 -5.17 1.86
CA ILE A 160 -0.78 -4.61 1.96
C ILE A 160 -1.75 -5.40 1.06
N GLU A 161 -1.37 -5.69 -0.18
CA GLU A 161 -2.19 -6.46 -1.12
C GLU A 161 -2.44 -7.89 -0.63
N ILE A 162 -1.44 -8.55 -0.03
CA ILE A 162 -1.63 -9.86 0.61
C ILE A 162 -2.66 -9.75 1.73
N GLY A 163 -2.58 -8.71 2.58
CA GLY A 163 -3.57 -8.44 3.63
C GLY A 163 -4.98 -8.26 3.07
N LYS A 164 -5.12 -7.52 1.97
CA LYS A 164 -6.42 -7.33 1.28
C LYS A 164 -6.96 -8.65 0.75
N ARG A 165 -6.14 -9.46 0.06
CA ARG A 165 -6.56 -10.78 -0.44
C ARG A 165 -6.92 -11.75 0.68
N LEU A 166 -6.22 -11.68 1.81
CA LEU A 166 -6.54 -12.48 2.98
C LEU A 166 -7.91 -12.10 3.55
N GLN A 167 -8.23 -10.80 3.61
CA GLN A 167 -9.56 -10.32 4.02
C GLN A 167 -10.65 -10.70 3.02
N GLN A 168 -10.33 -10.75 1.74
CA GLN A 168 -11.26 -11.22 0.70
C GLN A 168 -11.55 -12.73 0.82
N GLY A 169 -10.76 -13.48 1.60
CA GLY A 169 -10.87 -14.92 1.82
C GLY A 169 -10.57 -15.75 0.55
N PRO A 170 -10.45 -17.09 0.65
CA PRO A 170 -10.74 -17.92 -0.52
C PRO A 170 -12.14 -17.55 -0.99
N ALA A 171 -12.37 -17.42 -2.31
CA ALA A 171 -13.71 -17.23 -2.87
C ALA A 171 -14.67 -18.13 -2.10
N SER A 172 -15.45 -17.51 -1.22
CA SER A 172 -16.02 -18.21 -0.06
C SER A 172 -16.73 -19.47 -0.52
N THR A 173 -16.76 -20.52 0.31
CA THR A 173 -17.78 -21.56 0.22
C THR A 173 -19.11 -20.89 -0.08
N MET A 174 -19.55 -20.94 -1.34
CA MET A 174 -20.32 -19.82 -1.89
C MET A 174 -21.55 -19.55 -1.03
N LYS A 175 -21.52 -18.41 -0.33
CA LYS A 175 -22.50 -18.05 0.68
C LYS A 175 -23.86 -17.98 -0.01
N ARG A 176 -24.85 -18.66 0.55
CA ARG A 176 -26.21 -18.65 0.02
C ARG A 176 -26.91 -17.42 0.60
N VAL A 177 -27.33 -16.51 -0.25
CA VAL A 177 -28.03 -15.28 0.16
C VAL A 177 -29.51 -15.61 0.36
N THR A 178 -29.93 -15.80 1.62
CA THR A 178 -31.32 -16.16 1.95
C THR A 178 -32.12 -15.03 2.57
N SER A 179 -31.45 -14.00 3.09
CA SER A 179 -32.07 -12.76 3.58
C SER A 179 -31.30 -11.51 3.13
N ALA A 180 -31.86 -10.33 3.43
CA ALA A 180 -31.15 -9.06 3.24
C ALA A 180 -29.89 -8.99 4.10
N GLU A 181 -29.93 -9.53 5.33
CA GLU A 181 -28.77 -9.62 6.22
C GLU A 181 -27.65 -10.47 5.62
N ASP A 182 -27.98 -11.59 4.96
CA ASP A 182 -26.96 -12.39 4.26
C ASP A 182 -26.27 -11.60 3.14
N ALA A 183 -27.06 -10.80 2.38
CA ALA A 183 -26.56 -9.95 1.31
C ALA A 183 -25.66 -8.85 1.87
N ILE A 184 -26.12 -8.14 2.91
CA ILE A 184 -25.36 -7.10 3.62
C ILE A 184 -24.06 -7.66 4.16
N ASP A 185 -24.11 -8.79 4.88
CA ASP A 185 -22.90 -9.39 5.43
C ASP A 185 -21.92 -9.80 4.34
N TYR A 186 -22.42 -10.45 3.27
CA TYR A 186 -21.58 -10.80 2.14
C TYR A 186 -20.93 -9.54 1.54
N VAL A 187 -21.72 -8.50 1.28
CA VAL A 187 -21.24 -7.29 0.61
C VAL A 187 -20.26 -6.51 1.50
N CYS A 188 -20.58 -6.28 2.77
CA CYS A 188 -19.69 -5.56 3.68
C CYS A 188 -18.38 -6.32 3.93
N ASP A 189 -18.43 -7.64 4.11
CA ASP A 189 -17.21 -8.45 4.29
C ASP A 189 -16.35 -8.43 3.01
N ARG A 190 -16.99 -8.49 1.84
CA ARG A 190 -16.31 -8.64 0.54
C ARG A 190 -15.76 -7.34 -0.04
N PHE A 191 -16.51 -6.24 0.09
CA PHE A 191 -16.26 -4.98 -0.63
C PHE A 191 -15.75 -3.86 0.27
N THR A 192 -16.16 -3.78 1.56
CA THR A 192 -15.68 -2.71 2.44
C THR A 192 -14.15 -2.61 2.51
N PRO A 193 -13.37 -3.70 2.62
CA PRO A 193 -11.90 -3.60 2.65
C PRO A 193 -11.29 -2.94 1.41
N GLN A 194 -11.92 -3.12 0.24
CA GLN A 194 -11.43 -2.61 -1.03
C GLN A 194 -11.97 -1.20 -1.34
N LEU A 195 -13.19 -0.89 -0.89
CA LEU A 195 -13.90 0.34 -1.27
C LEU A 195 -13.84 1.44 -0.21
N ARG A 196 -13.55 1.14 1.06
CA ARG A 196 -13.53 2.13 2.15
C ARG A 196 -12.57 3.31 1.92
N ASP A 197 -11.46 3.05 1.24
CA ASP A 197 -10.36 3.98 0.97
C ASP A 197 -10.28 4.30 -0.54
N ALA A 198 -11.32 3.93 -1.31
CA ALA A 198 -11.35 4.21 -2.73
C ALA A 198 -11.63 5.70 -2.98
N GLY A 199 -10.64 6.43 -3.52
CA GLY A 199 -10.81 7.83 -3.96
C GLY A 199 -11.64 7.99 -5.25
N LYS A 200 -12.34 6.93 -5.66
CA LYS A 200 -13.20 6.85 -6.85
C LYS A 200 -14.43 6.02 -6.49
N GLU A 201 -15.52 6.30 -7.18
CA GLU A 201 -16.74 5.50 -7.11
C GLU A 201 -16.58 4.24 -7.95
N PHE A 202 -17.02 3.11 -7.41
CA PHE A 202 -17.06 1.84 -8.11
C PHE A 202 -18.48 1.28 -8.04
N PHE A 203 -18.92 0.65 -9.12
CA PHE A 203 -20.18 -0.08 -9.17
C PHE A 203 -19.91 -1.54 -9.49
N TYR A 204 -20.35 -2.42 -8.59
CA TYR A 204 -20.26 -3.86 -8.71
C TYR A 204 -21.63 -4.51 -8.78
N VAL A 205 -21.66 -5.69 -9.38
CA VAL A 205 -22.82 -6.57 -9.40
C VAL A 205 -22.40 -7.94 -8.91
N VAL A 206 -23.03 -8.40 -7.83
CA VAL A 206 -22.89 -9.76 -7.32
C VAL A 206 -23.89 -10.63 -8.05
N LEU A 207 -23.39 -11.58 -8.85
CA LEU A 207 -24.19 -12.49 -9.66
C LEU A 207 -24.56 -13.72 -8.83
N LEU A 208 -25.84 -14.10 -8.83
CA LEU A 208 -26.38 -15.20 -8.02
C LEU A 208 -27.11 -16.23 -8.90
N ASP A 209 -26.97 -17.51 -8.55
CA ASP A 209 -27.71 -18.60 -9.21
C ASP A 209 -29.18 -18.71 -8.73
N ILE A 210 -29.93 -19.66 -9.28
CA ILE A 210 -31.33 -19.94 -8.89
C ILE A 210 -31.50 -20.32 -7.41
N ARG A 211 -30.43 -20.77 -6.74
CA ARG A 211 -30.39 -21.14 -5.31
C ARG A 211 -29.82 -20.01 -4.46
N ASN A 212 -29.65 -18.81 -5.01
CA ASN A 212 -29.03 -17.63 -4.39
C ASN A 212 -27.58 -17.86 -3.96
N LYS A 213 -26.87 -18.72 -4.66
CA LYS A 213 -25.45 -18.95 -4.45
C LYS A 213 -24.66 -17.95 -5.28
N VAL A 214 -23.70 -17.26 -4.67
CA VAL A 214 -22.83 -16.31 -5.38
C VAL A 214 -22.04 -17.03 -6.48
N ILE A 215 -22.15 -16.56 -7.71
CA ILE A 215 -21.40 -17.04 -8.88
C ILE A 215 -20.12 -16.23 -9.05
N LYS A 216 -20.25 -14.89 -9.03
CA LYS A 216 -19.16 -13.96 -9.36
C LYS A 216 -19.48 -12.56 -8.84
N ASP A 217 -18.45 -11.83 -8.43
CA ASP A 217 -18.49 -10.38 -8.25
C ASP A 217 -17.96 -9.72 -9.53
N ALA A 218 -18.76 -8.90 -10.20
CA ALA A 218 -18.36 -8.22 -11.43
C ALA A 218 -18.28 -6.71 -11.22
N GLU A 219 -17.13 -6.11 -11.52
CA GLU A 219 -16.97 -4.65 -11.62
C GLU A 219 -17.59 -4.20 -12.95
N VAL A 220 -18.62 -3.34 -12.88
CA VAL A 220 -19.34 -2.86 -14.06
C VAL A 220 -18.90 -1.45 -14.43
N SER A 221 -18.56 -0.64 -13.44
CA SER A 221 -18.18 0.74 -13.64
C SER A 221 -17.14 1.19 -12.62
N ARG A 222 -16.21 2.01 -13.09
CA ARG A 222 -15.19 2.66 -12.27
C ARG A 222 -15.15 4.14 -12.63
N GLY A 223 -15.66 4.96 -11.73
CA GLY A 223 -15.77 6.40 -11.92
C GLY A 223 -14.45 7.15 -11.90
N SER A 224 -14.49 8.34 -12.50
CA SER A 224 -13.60 9.46 -12.18
C SER A 224 -14.36 10.46 -11.32
N ILE A 225 -13.70 11.52 -10.85
CA ILE A 225 -14.29 12.56 -9.96
C ILE A 225 -15.57 13.21 -10.54
N SER A 226 -15.82 13.07 -11.85
CA SER A 226 -17.06 13.50 -12.52
C SER A 226 -17.83 12.28 -13.03
N ALA A 227 -18.85 11.85 -12.26
CA ALA A 227 -19.95 10.95 -12.61
C ALA A 227 -19.63 9.74 -13.53
N SER A 228 -19.58 8.54 -12.95
CA SER A 228 -19.62 7.29 -13.72
C SER A 228 -21.08 6.93 -14.02
N VAL A 229 -21.49 7.02 -15.29
CA VAL A 229 -22.81 6.55 -15.70
C VAL A 229 -22.78 5.03 -15.74
N VAL A 230 -23.53 4.38 -14.84
CA VAL A 230 -23.75 2.93 -14.88
C VAL A 230 -24.78 2.62 -15.96
N ASP A 231 -24.39 1.88 -17.00
CA ASP A 231 -25.31 1.46 -18.06
C ASP A 231 -25.99 0.12 -17.69
N PRO A 232 -27.34 0.07 -17.58
CA PRO A 232 -28.07 -1.18 -17.37
C PRO A 232 -27.76 -2.27 -18.39
N ALA A 233 -27.38 -1.92 -19.63
CA ALA A 233 -27.04 -2.88 -20.67
C ALA A 233 -25.80 -3.72 -20.30
N ASP A 234 -24.81 -3.12 -19.64
CA ASP A 234 -23.62 -3.83 -19.18
C ASP A 234 -23.94 -4.81 -18.05
N ILE A 235 -24.83 -4.42 -17.14
CA ILE A 235 -25.30 -5.29 -16.06
C ILE A 235 -26.08 -6.48 -16.62
N VAL A 236 -26.99 -6.22 -17.57
CA VAL A 236 -27.75 -7.27 -18.25
C VAL A 236 -26.81 -8.22 -18.99
N ARG A 237 -25.83 -7.70 -19.73
CA ARG A 237 -24.81 -8.50 -20.42
C ARG A 237 -24.07 -9.41 -19.44
N GLU A 238 -23.57 -8.85 -18.35
CA GLU A 238 -22.79 -9.60 -17.37
C GLU A 238 -23.63 -10.71 -16.70
N ALA A 239 -24.86 -10.38 -16.32
CA ALA A 239 -25.79 -11.34 -15.73
C ALA A 239 -26.16 -12.48 -16.70
N CYS A 240 -26.41 -12.16 -17.98
CA CYS A 240 -26.73 -13.16 -19.00
C CYS A 240 -25.52 -14.07 -19.33
N VAL A 241 -24.33 -13.49 -19.51
CA VAL A 241 -23.08 -14.25 -19.81
C VAL A 241 -22.76 -15.26 -18.71
N HIS A 242 -23.05 -14.91 -17.45
CA HIS A 242 -22.78 -15.77 -16.30
C HIS A 242 -23.99 -16.57 -15.83
N HIS A 243 -25.09 -16.59 -16.60
CA HIS A 243 -26.32 -17.32 -16.27
C HIS A 243 -26.86 -16.99 -14.87
N ALA A 244 -26.71 -15.74 -14.44
CA ALA A 244 -27.25 -15.27 -13.17
C ALA A 244 -28.78 -15.27 -13.25
N SER A 245 -29.43 -15.71 -12.17
CA SER A 245 -30.90 -15.62 -12.01
C SER A 245 -31.29 -14.45 -11.13
N ARG A 246 -30.36 -13.97 -10.31
CA ARG A 246 -30.53 -12.88 -9.36
C ARG A 246 -29.25 -12.07 -9.26
N VAL A 247 -29.37 -10.82 -8.80
CA VAL A 247 -28.20 -9.96 -8.56
C VAL A 247 -28.35 -9.16 -7.27
N VAL A 248 -27.23 -8.76 -6.69
CA VAL A 248 -27.14 -7.68 -5.70
C VAL A 248 -26.26 -6.58 -6.29
N LEU A 249 -26.75 -5.35 -6.30
CA LEU A 249 -26.01 -4.18 -6.77
C LEU A 249 -25.19 -3.63 -5.60
N VAL A 250 -23.98 -3.14 -5.87
CA VAL A 250 -23.10 -2.58 -4.84
C VAL A 250 -22.39 -1.36 -5.39
N HIS A 251 -22.35 -0.26 -4.63
CA HIS A 251 -21.44 0.84 -4.93
C HIS A 251 -20.91 1.53 -3.67
N ASN A 252 -19.93 2.41 -3.85
CA ASN A 252 -19.37 3.24 -2.79
C ASN A 252 -19.34 4.72 -3.20
N HIS A 253 -19.56 5.61 -2.25
CA HIS A 253 -19.24 7.02 -2.44
C HIS A 253 -17.82 7.33 -1.95
N PRO A 254 -17.02 8.12 -2.69
CA PRO A 254 -15.70 8.55 -2.22
C PRO A 254 -15.73 9.33 -0.89
N SER A 255 -16.86 9.98 -0.57
CA SER A 255 -17.08 10.63 0.72
C SER A 255 -17.07 9.63 1.88
N GLY A 256 -17.57 8.41 1.64
CA GLY A 256 -17.85 7.38 2.64
C GLY A 256 -19.26 7.45 3.23
N GLU A 257 -20.08 8.41 2.81
CA GLU A 257 -21.49 8.50 3.20
C GLU A 257 -22.32 7.47 2.44
N CYS A 258 -23.24 6.81 3.15
CA CYS A 258 -24.05 5.72 2.59
C CYS A 258 -25.44 6.16 2.16
N ASP A 259 -25.84 7.40 2.41
CA ASP A 259 -27.17 7.87 2.03
C ASP A 259 -27.33 7.89 0.51
N PRO A 260 -28.40 7.29 -0.04
CA PRO A 260 -28.60 7.24 -1.49
C PRO A 260 -28.97 8.63 -2.03
N SER A 261 -28.35 9.01 -3.13
CA SER A 261 -28.77 10.16 -3.92
C SER A 261 -30.04 9.84 -4.74
N LYS A 262 -30.65 10.87 -5.33
CA LYS A 262 -31.76 10.67 -6.29
C LYS A 262 -31.30 9.87 -7.52
N GLU A 263 -30.04 10.08 -7.93
CA GLU A 263 -29.45 9.41 -9.08
C GLU A 263 -29.26 7.91 -8.80
N ASP A 264 -28.92 7.53 -7.57
CA ASP A 264 -28.84 6.13 -7.16
C ASP A 264 -30.20 5.45 -7.22
N ILE A 265 -31.25 6.12 -6.73
CA ILE A 265 -32.62 5.60 -6.76
C ILE A 265 -33.09 5.41 -8.20
N ASP A 266 -32.90 6.41 -9.06
CA ASP A 266 -33.28 6.35 -10.48
C ASP A 266 -32.50 5.27 -11.22
N THR A 267 -31.20 5.14 -10.95
CA THR A 267 -30.33 4.12 -11.53
C THR A 267 -30.77 2.72 -11.09
N THR A 268 -31.05 2.52 -9.80
CA THR A 268 -31.58 1.27 -9.24
C THR A 268 -32.87 0.85 -9.93
N ASN A 269 -33.80 1.80 -10.11
CA ASN A 269 -35.09 1.55 -10.76
C ASN A 269 -34.91 1.13 -12.22
N LYS A 270 -34.06 1.84 -12.98
CA LYS A 270 -33.75 1.50 -14.38
C LYS A 270 -33.13 0.11 -14.51
N ILE A 271 -32.16 -0.21 -13.67
CA ILE A 271 -31.48 -1.52 -13.66
C ILE A 271 -32.47 -2.63 -13.31
N THR A 272 -33.27 -2.43 -12.28
CA THR A 272 -34.28 -3.39 -11.83
C THR A 272 -35.30 -3.67 -12.93
N GLN A 273 -35.76 -2.63 -13.62
CA GLN A 273 -36.68 -2.76 -14.74
C GLN A 273 -36.03 -3.50 -15.92
N ALA A 274 -34.79 -3.17 -16.29
CA ALA A 274 -34.07 -3.82 -17.38
C ALA A 274 -33.86 -5.33 -17.11
N LEU A 275 -33.39 -5.68 -15.92
CA LEU A 275 -33.16 -7.08 -15.53
C LEU A 275 -34.46 -7.89 -15.46
N LYS A 276 -35.56 -7.24 -15.04
CA LYS A 276 -36.88 -7.88 -15.01
C LYS A 276 -37.32 -8.38 -16.40
N TYR A 277 -37.00 -7.65 -17.48
CA TYR A 277 -37.35 -8.08 -18.84
C TYR A 277 -36.62 -9.35 -19.30
N VAL A 278 -35.43 -9.61 -18.76
CA VAL A 278 -34.64 -10.83 -19.03
C VAL A 278 -34.80 -11.90 -17.95
N GLY A 279 -35.77 -11.74 -17.04
CA GLY A 279 -36.09 -12.72 -16.01
C GLY A 279 -35.10 -12.77 -14.83
N ILE A 280 -34.29 -11.73 -14.65
CA ILE A 280 -33.31 -11.62 -13.56
C ILE A 280 -33.85 -10.67 -12.48
N ARG A 281 -33.76 -11.08 -11.21
CA ARG A 281 -34.27 -10.28 -10.08
C ARG A 281 -33.14 -9.59 -9.31
N VAL A 282 -33.29 -8.29 -9.07
CA VAL A 282 -32.45 -7.56 -8.10
C VAL A 282 -32.94 -7.91 -6.69
N LEU A 283 -32.07 -8.44 -5.84
CA LEU A 283 -32.39 -8.76 -4.45
C LEU A 283 -32.15 -7.59 -3.51
N ASP A 284 -31.11 -6.81 -3.78
CA ASP A 284 -30.77 -5.63 -2.99
C ASP A 284 -29.88 -4.71 -3.82
N HIS A 285 -29.79 -3.46 -3.38
CA HIS A 285 -28.77 -2.52 -3.75
C HIS A 285 -28.14 -1.98 -2.47
N ILE A 286 -26.83 -2.18 -2.31
CA ILE A 286 -26.11 -1.86 -1.09
C ILE A 286 -25.04 -0.80 -1.36
N ILE A 287 -25.13 0.32 -0.63
CA ILE A 287 -24.11 1.37 -0.62
C ILE A 287 -23.17 1.08 0.54
N VAL A 288 -21.87 0.92 0.29
CA VAL A 288 -20.88 0.64 1.33
C VAL A 288 -20.08 1.89 1.71
N GLY A 289 -19.87 2.09 3.00
CA GLY A 289 -19.11 3.20 3.59
C GLY A 289 -17.70 2.81 4.01
N ARG A 290 -17.16 3.56 4.99
CA ARG A 290 -15.77 3.41 5.45
C ARG A 290 -15.57 2.23 6.41
N ALA A 291 -16.55 1.97 7.27
CA ALA A 291 -16.54 0.83 8.17
C ALA A 291 -17.57 -0.22 7.76
N ARG A 292 -17.41 -1.44 8.28
CA ARG A 292 -18.28 -2.58 7.94
C ARG A 292 -19.76 -2.32 8.29
N GLN A 293 -19.99 -1.56 9.35
CA GLN A 293 -21.32 -1.16 9.82
C GLN A 293 -21.90 0.04 9.07
N ASP A 294 -21.10 0.72 8.24
CA ASP A 294 -21.54 1.87 7.46
C ASP A 294 -22.06 1.33 6.12
N TYR A 295 -23.38 1.19 6.01
CA TYR A 295 -24.01 0.79 4.77
C TYR A 295 -25.45 1.31 4.68
N PHE A 296 -25.97 1.36 3.47
CA PHE A 296 -27.39 1.50 3.18
C PHE A 296 -27.85 0.32 2.33
N SER A 297 -28.99 -0.29 2.69
CA SER A 297 -29.61 -1.39 1.94
C SER A 297 -30.98 -0.95 1.47
N PHE A 298 -31.18 -0.95 0.16
CA PHE A 298 -32.46 -0.59 -0.44
C PHE A 298 -33.55 -1.62 -0.08
N ALA A 299 -33.22 -2.90 0.03
CA ALA A 299 -34.16 -3.94 0.44
C ALA A 299 -34.65 -3.70 1.89
N ARG A 300 -33.76 -3.34 2.82
CA ARG A 300 -34.15 -2.98 4.20
C ARG A 300 -35.00 -1.72 4.25
N ALA A 301 -34.78 -0.78 3.34
CA ALA A 301 -35.56 0.44 3.20
C ALA A 301 -36.89 0.23 2.43
N GLY A 302 -37.15 -0.98 1.89
CA GLY A 302 -38.36 -1.28 1.11
C GLY A 302 -38.37 -0.65 -0.29
N MET A 303 -37.20 -0.40 -0.86
CA MET A 303 -37.02 0.29 -2.15
C MET A 303 -36.70 -0.65 -3.33
N VAL A 304 -36.58 -1.96 -3.07
CA VAL A 304 -36.53 -3.08 -4.05
C VAL A 304 -37.26 -4.30 -3.52
#